data_AF-A0A7C1W2T9-F1
#
_entry.id   AF-A0A7C1W2T9-F1
#
_cell.length_a   1.000
_cell.length_b   1.000
_cell.length_c   1.000
_cell.angle_alpha   90.00
_cell.angle_beta   90.00
_cell.angle_gamma   90.00
#
_symmetry.space_group_name_H-M   'P 1'
#
loop_
_entity.id
_entity.type
_entity.pdbx_description
1 polymer ?
#
loop_
_entity_poly.entity_id
_entity_poly.type
_entity_poly.pdbx_seq_one_letter_code
_entity_poly.pdbx_strand_id
1 'polypeptide(L)'
;PLLKKHPINNGVTLSGKNLFGTFIGSVKELHPYHISGQTMGNPAPQVDLLAHESIGRKTILYIGDGLFGTVEDHRTIAKFKMYPFNDDWTNSLFFSQDPVAIDSVMYDVLYAEGRPCPIEGAQNYLHQGAEPPTGVYDPEQDGVYLSESLGVHEHWDPKVSIFSRDRYSGYENQGIDFIPIGEEFAHPSVVIMQPCEDKLYINGHEKSFKILWKTIYSFPATIVIGNITVKAEVNNIDMIDEIRFYIDGKLQYTDDTPPYEWEWRDFSWSHHMLMVSAYINHGEYEIKAYRSLWKFF
;
A
#
# COMPACT_ATOMS: atom_id res chain seq x y z
N PRO A 1 14.57 -1.30 5.06
CA PRO A 1 13.53 -1.16 4.01
C PRO A 1 13.09 0.30 3.78
N LEU A 2 13.09 0.71 2.52
CA LEU A 2 12.59 2.01 2.06
C LEU A 2 11.08 1.98 1.82
N LEU A 3 10.55 0.83 1.35
CA LEU A 3 9.12 0.59 1.16
C LEU A 3 8.42 0.40 2.52
N LYS A 4 8.13 1.50 3.19
CA LYS A 4 7.42 1.50 4.48
C LYS A 4 6.77 2.84 4.82
N LYS A 5 5.68 2.80 5.61
CA LYS A 5 5.09 4.01 6.21
C LYS A 5 5.69 4.34 7.58
N HIS A 6 5.57 5.61 7.98
CA HIS A 6 5.95 6.06 9.31
C HIS A 6 4.84 5.76 10.32
N PRO A 7 5.17 5.34 11.55
CA PRO A 7 4.17 5.11 12.60
C PRO A 7 3.49 6.42 13.04
N ILE A 8 4.16 7.55 12.82
CA ILE A 8 3.65 8.90 13.08
C ILE A 8 2.88 9.35 11.84
N ASN A 9 1.61 9.73 12.04
CA ASN A 9 0.67 10.25 11.03
C ASN A 9 0.38 9.33 9.82
N ASN A 10 0.94 8.11 9.77
CA ASN A 10 0.96 7.27 8.56
C ASN A 10 1.55 8.00 7.35
N GLY A 11 2.57 8.84 7.55
CA GLY A 11 3.29 9.48 6.45
C GLY A 11 4.19 8.50 5.69
N VAL A 12 4.71 8.90 4.55
CA VAL A 12 5.80 8.21 3.84
C VAL A 12 6.94 9.18 3.54
N THR A 13 8.14 8.64 3.34
CA THR A 13 9.31 9.41 2.86
C THR A 13 10.08 8.70 1.76
N LEU A 14 9.89 7.37 1.64
CA LEU A 14 10.37 6.53 0.54
C LEU A 14 11.83 6.83 0.13
N SER A 15 12.14 6.89 -1.16
CA SER A 15 13.50 7.15 -1.64
C SER A 15 13.99 8.55 -1.26
N GLY A 16 13.07 9.53 -1.18
CA GLY A 16 13.36 10.88 -0.68
C GLY A 16 14.02 10.90 0.71
N LYS A 17 13.81 9.86 1.53
CA LYS A 17 14.47 9.72 2.84
C LYS A 17 16.01 9.70 2.75
N ASN A 18 16.58 9.22 1.65
CA ASN A 18 18.02 9.17 1.47
C ASN A 18 18.65 10.56 1.42
N LEU A 19 17.90 11.59 1.00
CA LEU A 19 18.37 12.97 0.94
C LEU A 19 18.35 13.67 2.31
N PHE A 20 17.63 13.14 3.30
CA PHE A 20 17.64 13.66 4.67
C PHE A 20 18.98 13.41 5.39
N GLY A 21 19.84 12.55 4.84
CA GLY A 21 21.20 12.35 5.35
C GLY A 21 22.18 13.48 4.97
N THR A 22 21.81 14.36 4.05
CA THR A 22 22.70 15.42 3.55
C THR A 22 22.88 16.58 4.54
N PHE A 23 22.00 16.69 5.54
CA PHE A 23 22.13 17.70 6.58
C PHE A 23 23.21 17.33 7.60
N ILE A 24 24.12 18.26 7.89
CA ILE A 24 25.12 18.11 8.96
C ILE A 24 24.53 18.47 10.36
N GLY A 25 23.30 19.01 10.40
CA GLY A 25 22.60 19.50 11.59
C GLY A 25 21.60 18.53 12.23
N SER A 26 20.95 18.98 13.30
CA SER A 26 19.93 18.20 14.02
C SER A 26 18.64 18.07 13.20
N VAL A 27 18.24 16.83 12.88
CA VAL A 27 16.98 16.53 12.17
C VAL A 27 15.72 16.98 12.94
N LYS A 28 15.82 17.26 14.24
CA LYS A 28 14.67 17.71 15.06
C LYS A 28 14.06 19.01 14.55
N GLU A 29 14.87 19.89 13.97
CA GLU A 29 14.42 21.18 13.43
C GLU A 29 13.64 21.02 12.13
N LEU A 30 13.85 19.91 11.42
CA LEU A 30 13.16 19.59 10.17
C LEU A 30 11.81 18.91 10.40
N HIS A 31 11.59 18.30 11.58
CA HIS A 31 10.33 17.60 11.87
C HIS A 31 9.08 18.48 11.75
N PRO A 32 9.03 19.72 12.30
CA PRO A 32 7.89 20.60 12.10
C PRO A 32 7.61 20.89 10.62
N TYR A 33 8.65 21.10 9.82
CA TYR A 33 8.51 21.35 8.38
C TYR A 33 8.00 20.10 7.65
N HIS A 34 8.57 18.94 7.93
CA HIS A 34 8.12 17.67 7.36
C HIS A 34 6.67 17.32 7.75
N ILE A 35 6.27 17.56 9.01
CA ILE A 35 4.89 17.37 9.47
C ILE A 35 3.95 18.35 8.75
N SER A 36 4.36 19.62 8.61
CA SER A 36 3.60 20.63 7.87
C SER A 36 3.40 20.23 6.40
N GLY A 37 4.46 19.72 5.76
CA GLY A 37 4.45 19.23 4.39
C GLY A 37 3.58 18.00 4.15
N GLN A 38 3.07 17.35 5.21
CA GLN A 38 2.02 16.33 5.10
C GLN A 38 0.61 16.93 5.01
N THR A 39 0.48 18.24 4.86
CA THR A 39 -0.80 18.92 4.58
C THR A 39 -0.79 19.37 3.14
N MET A 40 -1.82 19.00 2.38
CA MET A 40 -1.93 19.37 0.97
C MET A 40 -1.77 20.87 0.75
N GLY A 41 -0.92 21.24 -0.21
CA GLY A 41 -0.61 22.63 -0.57
C GLY A 41 0.44 23.32 0.29
N ASN A 42 0.81 22.78 1.46
CA ASN A 42 1.94 23.30 2.20
C ASN A 42 3.26 22.89 1.52
N PRO A 43 4.31 23.73 1.54
CA PRO A 43 5.62 23.32 1.05
C PRO A 43 6.14 22.08 1.78
N ALA A 44 6.86 21.22 1.07
CA ALA A 44 7.39 19.98 1.61
C ALA A 44 8.92 19.89 1.44
N PRO A 45 9.67 19.52 2.50
CA PRO A 45 11.13 19.49 2.45
C PRO A 45 11.69 18.53 1.40
N GLN A 46 10.93 17.50 1.03
CA GLN A 46 11.32 16.58 -0.04
C GLN A 46 11.48 17.30 -1.38
N VAL A 47 10.61 18.27 -1.70
CA VAL A 47 10.69 19.01 -2.97
C VAL A 47 11.92 19.91 -2.96
N ASP A 48 12.22 20.59 -1.84
CA ASP A 48 13.47 21.36 -1.68
C ASP A 48 14.70 20.48 -1.93
N LEU A 49 14.72 19.28 -1.34
CA LEU A 49 15.83 18.34 -1.48
C LEU A 49 16.00 17.81 -2.91
N LEU A 50 14.90 17.56 -3.61
CA LEU A 50 14.91 17.10 -5.00
C LEU A 50 15.28 18.23 -5.97
N ALA A 51 14.84 19.46 -5.70
CA ALA A 51 15.09 20.63 -6.53
C ALA A 51 16.52 21.16 -6.41
N HIS A 52 17.18 20.93 -5.28
CA HIS A 52 18.47 21.56 -5.00
C HIS A 52 19.59 21.06 -5.93
N GLU A 53 20.31 22.01 -6.54
CA GLU A 53 21.33 21.84 -7.58
C GLU A 53 22.48 20.91 -7.22
N SER A 54 22.79 20.79 -5.93
CA SER A 54 23.93 20.03 -5.44
C SER A 54 23.57 18.64 -4.94
N ILE A 55 22.27 18.32 -4.85
CA ILE A 55 21.76 17.06 -4.33
C ILE A 55 20.82 16.36 -5.32
N GLY A 56 19.52 16.68 -5.32
CA GLY A 56 18.54 16.02 -6.17
C GLY A 56 18.84 16.16 -7.65
N ARG A 57 19.25 17.35 -8.14
CA ARG A 57 19.62 17.55 -9.55
C ARG A 57 20.92 16.86 -9.98
N LYS A 58 21.67 16.27 -9.04
CA LYS A 58 22.86 15.45 -9.32
C LYS A 58 22.63 13.96 -9.07
N THR A 59 21.44 13.58 -8.59
CA THR A 59 21.08 12.18 -8.37
C THR A 59 20.48 11.60 -9.64
N ILE A 60 21.15 10.58 -10.19
CA ILE A 60 20.80 10.00 -11.50
C ILE A 60 19.95 8.72 -11.36
N LEU A 61 20.14 7.97 -10.26
CA LEU A 61 19.49 6.68 -10.06
C LEU A 61 18.91 6.59 -8.65
N TYR A 62 17.61 6.32 -8.59
CA TYR A 62 16.86 6.03 -7.39
C TYR A 62 16.57 4.54 -7.33
N ILE A 63 16.87 3.92 -6.19
CA ILE A 63 16.62 2.51 -5.93
C ILE A 63 15.72 2.40 -4.69
N GLY A 64 14.50 1.91 -4.89
CA GLY A 64 13.57 1.57 -3.83
C GLY A 64 13.78 0.13 -3.38
N ASP A 65 14.22 -0.06 -2.13
CA ASP A 65 14.33 -1.38 -1.51
C ASP A 65 12.99 -1.79 -0.87
N GLY A 66 12.35 -2.76 -1.52
CA GLY A 66 11.18 -3.50 -1.06
C GLY A 66 11.45 -5.00 -0.97
N LEU A 67 12.66 -5.46 -0.66
CA LEU A 67 12.92 -6.90 -0.46
C LEU A 67 12.13 -7.42 0.75
N PHE A 68 12.25 -6.69 1.86
CA PHE A 68 11.54 -6.94 3.11
C PHE A 68 10.80 -5.67 3.54
N GLY A 69 9.81 -5.26 2.74
CA GLY A 69 8.94 -4.13 3.04
C GLY A 69 8.30 -4.26 4.42
N THR A 70 7.88 -3.13 4.98
CA THR A 70 7.16 -3.15 6.25
C THR A 70 5.90 -2.31 6.14
N VAL A 71 4.80 -2.85 6.66
CA VAL A 71 3.55 -2.08 6.68
C VAL A 71 3.72 -0.92 7.65
N GLU A 72 4.27 -1.10 8.85
CA GLU A 72 4.46 -0.03 9.86
C GLU A 72 5.86 -0.05 10.49
N ASP A 73 6.60 1.05 10.32
CA ASP A 73 7.89 1.33 10.96
C ASP A 73 9.10 0.45 10.56
N HIS A 74 10.31 0.92 10.88
CA HIS A 74 11.59 0.31 10.52
C HIS A 74 11.96 -0.95 11.33
N ARG A 75 11.17 -1.32 12.34
CA ARG A 75 11.53 -2.36 13.33
C ARG A 75 10.96 -3.74 13.04
N THR A 76 9.83 -3.81 12.34
CA THR A 76 9.07 -5.05 12.18
C THR A 76 8.93 -5.36 10.70
N ILE A 77 9.61 -6.39 10.22
CA ILE A 77 9.37 -6.92 8.87
C ILE A 77 7.96 -7.51 8.80
N ALA A 78 7.26 -7.26 7.70
CA ALA A 78 5.90 -7.73 7.50
C ALA A 78 5.77 -8.33 6.10
N LYS A 79 4.95 -9.38 6.01
CA LYS A 79 4.50 -9.92 4.74
C LYS A 79 3.39 -9.03 4.19
N PHE A 80 3.34 -8.94 2.87
CA PHE A 80 2.28 -8.22 2.18
C PHE A 80 1.20 -9.21 1.77
N LYS A 81 -0.05 -8.88 2.08
CA LYS A 81 -1.22 -9.72 1.83
C LYS A 81 -1.82 -9.47 0.46
N MET A 82 -1.65 -8.27 -0.08
CA MET A 82 -2.14 -7.97 -1.42
C MET A 82 -1.51 -8.92 -2.44
N TYR A 83 -2.26 -9.22 -3.48
CA TYR A 83 -1.67 -9.78 -4.69
C TYR A 83 -0.66 -8.79 -5.26
N PRO A 84 0.50 -9.23 -5.77
CA PRO A 84 0.95 -10.62 -5.97
C PRO A 84 1.76 -11.25 -4.84
N PHE A 85 1.88 -10.59 -3.68
CA PHE A 85 2.70 -11.06 -2.57
C PHE A 85 2.04 -12.17 -1.76
N ASN A 86 0.71 -12.20 -1.66
CA ASN A 86 -0.06 -13.35 -1.15
C ASN A 86 0.38 -13.86 0.25
N ASP A 87 0.52 -12.95 1.23
CA ASP A 87 1.08 -13.24 2.55
C ASP A 87 2.53 -13.75 2.48
N ASP A 88 3.33 -13.14 1.60
CA ASP A 88 4.77 -13.34 1.50
C ASP A 88 5.53 -12.01 1.52
N TRP A 89 6.86 -12.09 1.51
CA TRP A 89 7.73 -10.93 1.42
C TRP A 89 7.51 -10.20 0.10
N THR A 90 7.64 -8.87 0.14
CA THR A 90 7.46 -8.02 -1.04
C THR A 90 8.48 -8.29 -2.14
N ASN A 91 9.63 -8.89 -1.81
CA ASN A 91 10.66 -9.39 -2.75
C ASN A 91 10.86 -8.49 -3.99
N SER A 92 10.94 -7.18 -3.79
CA SER A 92 10.89 -6.22 -4.90
C SER A 92 11.98 -5.18 -4.82
N LEU A 93 12.44 -4.79 -6.01
CA LEU A 93 13.30 -3.63 -6.20
C LEU A 93 12.66 -2.70 -7.20
N PHE A 94 12.64 -1.41 -6.87
CA PHE A 94 12.15 -0.34 -7.72
C PHE A 94 13.34 0.47 -8.22
N PHE A 95 13.37 0.84 -9.50
CA PHE A 95 14.43 1.61 -10.12
C PHE A 95 13.84 2.76 -10.91
N SER A 96 14.43 3.94 -10.82
CA SER A 96 14.03 5.05 -11.67
C SER A 96 15.13 6.11 -11.77
N GLN A 97 15.11 6.90 -12.84
CA GLN A 97 15.82 8.17 -12.93
C GLN A 97 14.93 9.36 -12.55
N ASP A 98 13.63 9.12 -12.39
CA ASP A 98 12.61 10.07 -11.99
C ASP A 98 12.25 9.84 -10.50
N PRO A 99 12.64 10.78 -9.60
CA PRO A 99 12.37 10.66 -8.17
C PRO A 99 10.89 10.71 -7.80
N VAL A 100 10.08 11.40 -8.59
CA VAL A 100 8.65 11.55 -8.31
C VAL A 100 7.94 10.27 -8.70
N ALA A 101 8.25 9.69 -9.88
CA ALA A 101 7.60 8.48 -10.36
C ALA A 101 7.84 7.28 -9.45
N ILE A 102 9.08 7.06 -9.01
CA ILE A 102 9.41 5.92 -8.14
C ILE A 102 8.67 5.98 -6.79
N ASP A 103 8.67 7.14 -6.15
CA ASP A 103 8.03 7.32 -4.86
C ASP A 103 6.49 7.30 -4.99
N SER A 104 5.94 7.72 -6.14
CA SER A 104 4.50 7.63 -6.41
C SER A 104 4.01 6.19 -6.51
N VAL A 105 4.72 5.34 -7.27
CA VAL A 105 4.36 3.92 -7.35
C VAL A 105 4.62 3.19 -6.03
N MET A 106 5.70 3.52 -5.31
CA MET A 106 5.93 2.95 -3.97
C MET A 106 4.84 3.39 -2.95
N TYR A 107 4.27 4.60 -3.09
CA TYR A 107 3.10 5.02 -2.33
C TYR A 107 1.90 4.16 -2.66
N ASP A 108 1.60 3.96 -3.95
CA ASP A 108 0.48 3.13 -4.41
C ASP A 108 0.57 1.70 -3.88
N VAL A 109 1.76 1.10 -3.86
CA VAL A 109 1.99 -0.23 -3.27
C VAL A 109 1.65 -0.27 -1.78
N LEU A 110 2.10 0.73 -1.01
CA LEU A 110 1.78 0.82 0.42
C LEU A 110 0.30 1.14 0.66
N TYR A 111 -0.33 1.87 -0.26
CA TYR A 111 -1.74 2.20 -0.21
C TYR A 111 -2.60 0.96 -0.49
N ALA A 112 -2.26 0.21 -1.53
CA ALA A 112 -2.92 -1.01 -1.97
C ALA A 112 -2.79 -2.17 -0.97
N GLU A 113 -1.62 -2.32 -0.32
CA GLU A 113 -1.41 -3.37 0.69
C GLU A 113 -2.42 -3.28 1.84
N GLY A 114 -2.84 -2.07 2.19
CA GLY A 114 -3.94 -1.89 3.11
C GLY A 114 -3.54 -1.91 4.60
N ARG A 115 -3.80 -0.76 5.19
CA ARG A 115 -4.22 -0.45 6.57
C ARG A 115 -3.28 -0.67 7.78
N PRO A 116 -2.90 0.43 8.48
CA PRO A 116 -3.28 1.81 8.16
C PRO A 116 -2.62 2.26 6.86
N CYS A 117 -3.40 2.71 5.88
CA CYS A 117 -2.88 3.23 4.62
C CYS A 117 -2.07 4.50 4.91
N PRO A 118 -1.10 4.83 4.04
CA PRO A 118 -0.54 6.16 4.01
C PRO A 118 -1.64 7.23 3.99
N ILE A 119 -1.44 8.36 4.68
CA ILE A 119 -2.38 9.49 4.57
C ILE A 119 -2.25 10.16 3.19
N GLU A 120 -3.34 10.76 2.75
CA GLU A 120 -3.41 11.55 1.51
C GLU A 120 -2.32 12.64 1.47
N GLY A 121 -2.14 13.38 2.57
CA GLY A 121 -1.14 14.43 2.59
C GLY A 121 0.31 13.94 2.52
N ALA A 122 0.57 12.63 2.63
CA ALA A 122 1.93 12.10 2.47
C ALA A 122 2.42 12.11 1.02
N GLN A 123 1.52 12.17 0.03
CA GLN A 123 1.85 12.35 -1.39
C GLN A 123 1.88 13.82 -1.82
N ASN A 124 1.69 14.78 -0.90
CA ASN A 124 1.72 16.21 -1.20
C ASN A 124 3.02 16.66 -1.92
N TYR A 125 4.17 16.11 -1.51
CA TYR A 125 5.44 16.42 -2.19
C TYR A 125 5.54 15.83 -3.59
N LEU A 126 4.82 14.74 -3.88
CA LEU A 126 4.77 14.12 -5.20
C LEU A 126 3.95 14.97 -6.16
N HIS A 127 2.78 15.45 -5.70
CA HIS A 127 1.99 16.44 -6.44
C HIS A 127 2.80 17.69 -6.76
N GLN A 128 3.48 18.27 -5.77
CA GLN A 128 4.27 19.49 -5.95
C GLN A 128 5.59 19.25 -6.69
N GLY A 129 6.16 18.06 -6.63
CA GLY A 129 7.31 17.70 -7.46
C GLY A 129 6.92 17.59 -8.93
N ALA A 130 5.75 17.02 -9.22
CA ALA A 130 5.23 16.89 -10.58
C ALA A 130 4.74 18.21 -11.17
N GLU A 131 4.03 19.02 -10.38
CA GLU A 131 3.53 20.34 -10.75
C GLU A 131 3.92 21.38 -9.69
N PRO A 132 5.13 21.96 -9.78
CA PRO A 132 5.62 22.90 -8.78
C PRO A 132 4.79 24.18 -8.70
N PRO A 133 4.33 24.60 -7.51
CA PRO A 133 3.69 25.89 -7.32
C PRO A 133 4.69 27.03 -7.56
N THR A 134 4.26 28.03 -8.32
CA THR A 134 5.10 29.18 -8.69
C THR A 134 5.56 29.96 -7.46
N GLY A 135 6.86 30.24 -7.37
CA GLY A 135 7.41 31.13 -6.35
C GLY A 135 7.51 30.52 -4.94
N VAL A 136 7.46 29.19 -4.83
CA VAL A 136 7.50 28.49 -3.54
C VAL A 136 8.88 27.91 -3.21
N TYR A 137 9.50 27.21 -4.16
CA TYR A 137 10.72 26.45 -3.93
C TYR A 137 11.94 27.18 -4.51
N ASP A 138 12.81 27.67 -3.63
CA ASP A 138 14.13 28.28 -3.91
C ASP A 138 15.10 27.80 -2.83
N PRO A 139 15.55 26.53 -2.89
CA PRO A 139 16.33 25.93 -1.81
C PRO A 139 17.74 26.55 -1.68
N GLU A 140 18.25 27.15 -2.75
CA GLU A 140 19.53 27.88 -2.78
C GLU A 140 19.42 29.32 -2.25
N GLN A 141 18.21 29.89 -2.19
CA GLN A 141 17.95 31.29 -1.84
C GLN A 141 18.67 32.28 -2.77
N ASP A 142 18.76 31.95 -4.06
CA ASP A 142 19.40 32.78 -5.08
C ASP A 142 18.40 33.59 -5.92
N GLY A 143 17.10 33.42 -5.64
CA GLY A 143 16.00 34.06 -6.37
C GLY A 143 15.54 33.28 -7.60
N VAL A 144 16.11 32.13 -7.90
CA VAL A 144 15.72 31.23 -9.00
C VAL A 144 14.81 30.14 -8.45
N TYR A 145 13.50 30.33 -8.64
CA TYR A 145 12.51 29.37 -8.17
C TYR A 145 12.38 28.17 -9.12
N LEU A 146 12.11 27.01 -8.53
CA LEU A 146 11.68 25.83 -9.28
C LEU A 146 10.45 26.16 -10.12
N SER A 147 10.58 25.96 -11.42
CA SER A 147 9.53 26.25 -12.41
C SER A 147 9.27 25.10 -13.36
N GLU A 148 10.11 24.07 -13.33
CA GLU A 148 9.98 22.86 -14.14
C GLU A 148 9.67 21.67 -13.25
N SER A 149 8.91 20.72 -13.79
CA SER A 149 8.61 19.45 -13.13
C SER A 149 9.88 18.69 -12.75
N LEU A 150 9.89 18.13 -11.54
CA LEU A 150 10.96 17.24 -11.07
C LEU A 150 10.73 15.78 -11.49
N GLY A 151 9.57 15.48 -12.09
CA GLY A 151 9.20 14.12 -12.46
C GLY A 151 7.69 13.92 -12.57
N VAL A 152 7.26 12.71 -12.92
CA VAL A 152 5.84 12.38 -13.09
C VAL A 152 5.26 11.79 -11.82
N HIS A 153 4.08 12.25 -11.41
CA HIS A 153 3.30 11.57 -10.37
C HIS A 153 2.64 10.32 -10.95
N GLU A 154 3.47 9.30 -11.22
CA GLU A 154 3.08 8.04 -11.88
C GLU A 154 2.23 7.18 -10.95
N HIS A 155 1.22 6.53 -11.51
CA HIS A 155 0.37 5.62 -10.77
C HIS A 155 0.38 4.22 -11.36
N TRP A 156 0.35 3.22 -10.47
CA TRP A 156 0.15 1.83 -10.86
C TRP A 156 -1.35 1.54 -11.01
N ASP A 157 -1.76 0.92 -12.12
CA ASP A 157 -3.12 0.38 -12.25
C ASP A 157 -3.28 -0.88 -11.38
N PRO A 158 -4.04 -0.83 -10.27
CA PRO A 158 -4.16 -1.96 -9.34
C PRO A 158 -4.87 -3.18 -9.96
N LYS A 159 -5.50 -3.04 -11.13
CA LYS A 159 -6.10 -4.17 -11.87
C LYS A 159 -5.09 -5.02 -12.61
N VAL A 160 -3.88 -4.49 -12.79
CA VAL A 160 -2.78 -5.17 -13.47
C VAL A 160 -1.78 -5.58 -12.40
N SER A 161 -1.30 -6.84 -12.43
CA SER A 161 -0.24 -7.27 -11.50
C SER A 161 0.91 -6.28 -11.50
N ILE A 162 1.42 -5.91 -10.32
CA ILE A 162 2.62 -5.07 -10.24
C ILE A 162 3.86 -5.75 -10.83
N PHE A 163 3.83 -7.07 -11.08
CA PHE A 163 4.87 -7.77 -11.85
C PHE A 163 4.76 -7.55 -13.37
N SER A 164 3.59 -7.19 -13.89
CA SER A 164 3.35 -7.05 -15.33
C SER A 164 4.10 -5.87 -15.93
N ARG A 165 4.72 -6.04 -17.10
CA ARG A 165 5.36 -4.92 -17.83
C ARG A 165 4.36 -3.88 -18.35
N ASP A 166 3.07 -4.22 -18.39
CA ASP A 166 1.99 -3.37 -18.90
C ASP A 166 1.41 -2.43 -17.81
N ARG A 167 2.06 -2.36 -16.64
CA ARG A 167 1.55 -1.72 -15.42
C ARG A 167 1.73 -0.20 -15.33
N TYR A 168 2.49 0.42 -16.24
CA TYR A 168 2.81 1.85 -16.19
C TYR A 168 2.13 2.65 -17.29
N SER A 169 1.69 3.85 -16.94
CA SER A 169 0.94 4.77 -17.81
C SER A 169 1.78 5.92 -18.37
N GLY A 170 3.02 6.07 -17.91
CA GLY A 170 3.97 7.09 -18.34
C GLY A 170 4.35 7.06 -19.82
N TYR A 171 5.02 8.13 -20.28
CA TYR A 171 5.42 8.29 -21.69
C TYR A 171 6.22 7.09 -22.18
N GLU A 172 5.80 6.47 -23.29
CA GLU A 172 6.37 5.24 -23.84
C GLU A 172 6.42 4.03 -22.87
N ASN A 173 5.54 3.98 -21.86
CA ASN A 173 5.55 2.98 -20.78
C ASN A 173 6.88 2.96 -19.99
N GLN A 174 7.56 4.11 -19.90
CA GLN A 174 8.84 4.27 -19.23
C GLN A 174 8.72 5.30 -18.10
N GLY A 175 9.48 5.11 -17.02
CA GLY A 175 9.51 6.04 -15.89
C GLY A 175 9.91 5.37 -14.58
N ILE A 176 9.62 4.08 -14.43
CA ILE A 176 10.08 3.25 -13.32
C ILE A 176 10.23 1.82 -13.85
N ASP A 177 11.23 1.12 -13.34
CA ASP A 177 11.34 -0.32 -13.51
C ASP A 177 11.12 -0.99 -12.15
N PHE A 178 10.43 -2.12 -12.16
CA PHE A 178 10.15 -2.89 -10.96
C PHE A 178 10.52 -4.33 -11.25
N ILE A 179 11.46 -4.81 -10.45
CA ILE A 179 12.03 -6.13 -10.55
C ILE A 179 11.47 -6.94 -9.39
N PRO A 180 10.53 -7.86 -9.67
CA PRO A 180 10.19 -8.86 -8.69
C PRO A 180 11.26 -9.94 -8.61
N ILE A 181 11.51 -10.39 -7.41
CA ILE A 181 12.42 -11.47 -7.12
C ILE A 181 11.55 -12.64 -6.66
N GLY A 182 11.63 -13.77 -7.37
CA GLY A 182 10.83 -14.93 -7.01
C GLY A 182 9.38 -14.87 -7.47
N GLU A 183 9.07 -14.11 -8.54
CA GLU A 183 7.78 -14.17 -9.23
C GLU A 183 7.45 -15.61 -9.65
N GLU A 184 8.45 -16.39 -10.04
CA GLU A 184 8.33 -17.81 -10.36
C GLU A 184 7.87 -18.69 -9.17
N PHE A 185 7.96 -18.17 -7.94
CA PHE A 185 7.45 -18.81 -6.73
C PHE A 185 6.11 -18.22 -6.28
N ALA A 186 5.55 -17.23 -6.99
CA ALA A 186 4.23 -16.68 -6.71
C ALA A 186 3.15 -17.70 -7.05
N HIS A 187 2.69 -18.42 -6.03
CA HIS A 187 1.63 -19.40 -6.18
C HIS A 187 0.27 -18.74 -6.32
N PRO A 188 -0.68 -19.37 -7.03
CA PRO A 188 -2.07 -18.95 -7.00
C PRO A 188 -2.58 -18.87 -5.56
N SER A 189 -3.43 -17.89 -5.31
CA SER A 189 -3.95 -17.61 -3.98
C SER A 189 -5.44 -17.33 -4.04
N VAL A 190 -6.14 -17.69 -2.97
CA VAL A 190 -7.43 -17.06 -2.64
C VAL A 190 -7.18 -16.11 -1.49
N VAL A 191 -7.78 -14.93 -1.51
CA VAL A 191 -7.60 -13.89 -0.49
C VAL A 191 -8.97 -13.46 0.02
N ILE A 192 -9.09 -13.31 1.34
CA ILE A 192 -10.30 -12.76 1.98
C ILE A 192 -10.19 -11.24 2.00
N MET A 193 -10.85 -10.58 1.05
CA MET A 193 -10.88 -9.13 0.90
C MET A 193 -11.76 -8.45 1.95
N GLN A 194 -12.84 -9.12 2.37
CA GLN A 194 -13.68 -8.66 3.48
C GLN A 194 -14.14 -9.85 4.32
N PRO A 195 -14.10 -9.78 5.66
CA PRO A 195 -13.50 -8.70 6.46
C PRO A 195 -11.97 -8.69 6.41
N CYS A 196 -11.40 -7.48 6.35
CA CYS A 196 -9.97 -7.23 6.53
C CYS A 196 -9.55 -7.49 7.98
N GLU A 197 -8.28 -7.85 8.17
CA GLU A 197 -7.69 -8.00 9.50
C GLU A 197 -7.70 -6.68 10.29
N ASP A 198 -7.88 -6.79 11.61
CA ASP A 198 -7.71 -5.67 12.55
C ASP A 198 -8.63 -4.46 12.29
N LYS A 199 -9.81 -4.72 11.70
CA LYS A 199 -10.86 -3.72 11.46
C LYS A 199 -12.14 -4.01 12.22
N LEU A 200 -12.88 -2.94 12.46
CA LEU A 200 -14.25 -3.00 12.93
C LEU A 200 -15.20 -2.82 11.74
N TYR A 201 -16.17 -3.73 11.63
CA TYR A 201 -17.30 -3.61 10.72
C TYR A 201 -18.59 -3.49 11.53
N ILE A 202 -19.46 -2.57 11.15
CA ILE A 202 -20.81 -2.43 11.71
C ILE A 202 -21.81 -2.45 10.56
N ASN A 203 -22.70 -3.44 10.54
CA ASN A 203 -23.69 -3.68 9.49
C ASN A 203 -23.06 -3.64 8.08
N GLY A 204 -21.97 -4.39 7.90
CA GLY A 204 -21.25 -4.51 6.63
C GLY A 204 -20.32 -3.34 6.29
N HIS A 205 -20.36 -2.23 7.04
CA HIS A 205 -19.54 -1.06 6.78
C HIS A 205 -18.34 -0.99 7.73
N GLU A 206 -17.15 -0.87 7.17
CA GLU A 206 -15.93 -0.64 7.95
C GLU A 206 -16.00 0.70 8.72
N LYS A 207 -15.52 0.72 9.96
CA LYS A 207 -15.45 1.90 10.82
C LYS A 207 -14.02 2.13 11.28
N SER A 208 -13.51 3.33 11.03
CA SER A 208 -12.21 3.81 11.51
C SER A 208 -12.39 4.83 12.62
N PHE A 209 -11.64 4.70 13.72
CA PHE A 209 -11.59 5.71 14.77
C PHE A 209 -10.31 6.54 14.66
N LYS A 210 -10.45 7.87 14.82
CA LYS A 210 -9.33 8.79 15.02
C LYS A 210 -9.17 9.01 16.52
N ILE A 211 -8.04 8.60 17.10
CA ILE A 211 -7.65 8.99 18.45
C ILE A 211 -6.60 10.08 18.29
N LEU A 212 -6.74 11.21 19.01
CA LEU A 212 -6.08 12.53 18.89
C LEU A 212 -4.66 12.63 18.25
N TRP A 213 -3.85 11.58 18.23
CA TRP A 213 -2.45 11.56 17.75
C TRP A 213 -2.16 10.44 16.72
N LYS A 214 -3.13 9.57 16.42
CA LYS A 214 -3.00 8.45 15.46
C LYS A 214 -4.19 8.46 14.51
N THR A 215 -3.92 8.69 13.22
CA THR A 215 -4.94 8.98 12.20
C THR A 215 -5.90 7.81 11.96
N ILE A 216 -5.56 6.58 12.35
CA ILE A 216 -6.41 5.38 12.27
C ILE A 216 -6.02 4.41 13.40
N TYR A 217 -6.96 4.06 14.30
CA TYR A 217 -6.77 2.97 15.27
C TYR A 217 -6.90 1.61 14.56
N SER A 218 -5.85 0.78 14.61
CA SER A 218 -5.95 -0.63 14.24
C SER A 218 -6.46 -1.41 15.45
N PHE A 219 -7.52 -2.20 15.26
CA PHE A 219 -8.05 -3.02 16.33
C PHE A 219 -7.10 -4.22 16.56
N PRO A 220 -6.93 -4.71 17.79
CA PRO A 220 -6.09 -5.89 18.04
C PRO A 220 -6.71 -7.20 17.49
N ALA A 221 -7.87 -7.12 16.84
CA ALA A 221 -8.55 -8.22 16.18
C ALA A 221 -9.54 -7.67 15.14
N THR A 222 -9.93 -8.51 14.18
CA THR A 222 -11.08 -8.27 13.31
C THR A 222 -12.38 -8.40 14.11
N ILE A 223 -13.23 -7.38 14.09
CA ILE A 223 -14.50 -7.34 14.82
C ILE A 223 -15.63 -7.02 13.83
N VAL A 224 -16.69 -7.82 13.86
CA VAL A 224 -17.89 -7.63 13.05
C VAL A 224 -19.10 -7.51 13.98
N ILE A 225 -19.89 -6.46 13.80
CA ILE A 225 -21.15 -6.22 14.50
C ILE A 225 -22.28 -6.20 13.47
N GLY A 226 -23.17 -7.20 13.50
CA GLY A 226 -24.26 -7.39 12.55
C GLY A 226 -23.85 -8.14 11.29
N ASN A 227 -24.61 -7.96 10.21
CA ASN A 227 -24.36 -8.62 8.93
C ASN A 227 -23.04 -8.19 8.31
N ILE A 228 -22.41 -9.08 7.56
CA ILE A 228 -21.24 -8.75 6.75
C ILE A 228 -21.22 -9.55 5.45
N THR A 229 -20.83 -8.91 4.35
CA THR A 229 -20.47 -9.63 3.12
C THR A 229 -19.03 -10.10 3.21
N VAL A 230 -18.82 -11.40 3.15
CA VAL A 230 -17.51 -11.99 2.94
C VAL A 230 -17.18 -11.90 1.46
N LYS A 231 -16.07 -11.26 1.12
CA LYS A 231 -15.61 -11.09 -0.27
C LYS A 231 -14.31 -11.83 -0.46
N ALA A 232 -14.22 -12.62 -1.51
CA ALA A 232 -13.02 -13.35 -1.87
C ALA A 232 -12.55 -12.96 -3.27
N GLU A 233 -11.24 -12.96 -3.45
CA GLU A 233 -10.58 -12.78 -4.74
C GLU A 233 -9.60 -13.93 -4.94
N VAL A 234 -9.55 -14.45 -6.16
CA VAL A 234 -8.58 -15.47 -6.54
C VAL A 234 -7.64 -14.86 -7.54
N ASN A 235 -6.35 -15.05 -7.31
CA ASN A 235 -5.32 -14.44 -8.12
C ASN A 235 -4.44 -15.48 -8.80
N ASN A 236 -3.89 -15.10 -9.96
CA ASN A 236 -2.97 -15.91 -10.76
C ASN A 236 -3.56 -17.23 -11.28
N ILE A 237 -4.89 -17.32 -11.42
CA ILE A 237 -5.63 -18.44 -12.01
C ILE A 237 -6.85 -17.89 -12.76
N ASP A 238 -7.04 -18.35 -14.00
CA ASP A 238 -8.16 -17.92 -14.85
C ASP A 238 -9.39 -18.84 -14.76
N MET A 239 -9.21 -20.11 -14.36
CA MET A 239 -10.28 -21.10 -14.29
C MET A 239 -10.40 -21.67 -12.88
N ILE A 240 -11.49 -21.27 -12.21
CA ILE A 240 -11.88 -21.74 -10.88
C ILE A 240 -13.20 -22.48 -11.06
N ASP A 241 -13.30 -23.66 -10.46
CA ASP A 241 -14.55 -24.42 -10.50
C ASP A 241 -15.59 -23.77 -9.58
N GLU A 242 -15.19 -23.47 -8.35
CA GLU A 242 -16.03 -22.86 -7.31
C GLU A 242 -15.20 -22.34 -6.13
N ILE A 243 -15.78 -21.37 -5.40
CA ILE A 243 -15.33 -20.88 -4.11
C ILE A 243 -16.29 -21.34 -3.03
N ARG A 244 -15.74 -21.91 -1.94
CA ARG A 244 -16.53 -22.35 -0.78
C ARG A 244 -16.17 -21.54 0.46
N PHE A 245 -17.20 -21.06 1.15
CA PHE A 245 -17.09 -20.28 2.39
C PHE A 245 -17.45 -21.14 3.59
N TYR A 246 -16.61 -21.13 4.62
CA TYR A 246 -16.77 -21.95 5.82
C TYR A 246 -16.63 -21.11 7.08
N ILE A 247 -17.43 -21.44 8.09
CA ILE A 247 -17.29 -20.92 9.46
C ILE A 247 -17.02 -22.10 10.39
N ASP A 248 -15.90 -22.05 11.11
CA ASP A 248 -15.44 -23.09 12.04
C ASP A 248 -15.44 -24.49 11.41
N GLY A 249 -14.98 -24.57 10.15
CA GLY A 249 -14.92 -25.80 9.37
C GLY A 249 -16.25 -26.27 8.77
N LYS A 250 -17.37 -25.58 9.01
CA LYS A 250 -18.67 -25.91 8.43
C LYS A 250 -18.94 -25.08 7.17
N LEU A 251 -19.23 -25.76 6.07
CA LEU A 251 -19.62 -25.13 4.80
C LEU A 251 -20.88 -24.28 5.00
N GLN A 252 -20.82 -23.03 4.58
CA GLN A 252 -21.93 -22.08 4.62
C GLN A 252 -22.47 -21.77 3.23
N TYR A 253 -21.58 -21.58 2.26
CA TYR A 253 -21.95 -21.18 0.91
C TYR A 253 -20.94 -21.66 -0.13
N THR A 254 -21.42 -21.82 -1.36
CA THR A 254 -20.61 -22.17 -2.54
C THR A 254 -20.98 -21.19 -3.65
N ASP A 255 -19.98 -20.57 -4.25
CA ASP A 255 -20.11 -19.57 -5.31
C ASP A 255 -19.27 -19.97 -6.51
N ASP A 256 -19.89 -20.16 -7.66
CA ASP A 256 -19.24 -20.57 -8.90
C ASP A 256 -19.11 -19.42 -9.91
N THR A 257 -19.56 -18.20 -9.56
CA THR A 257 -19.53 -17.04 -10.45
C THR A 257 -18.90 -15.81 -9.81
N PRO A 258 -17.84 -15.21 -10.40
CA PRO A 258 -17.29 -13.97 -9.89
C PRO A 258 -18.27 -12.79 -10.08
N PRO A 259 -18.26 -11.78 -9.19
CA PRO A 259 -17.42 -11.65 -7.99
C PRO A 259 -17.83 -12.61 -6.87
N TYR A 260 -16.85 -13.28 -6.26
CA TYR A 260 -17.09 -14.32 -5.26
C TYR A 260 -17.45 -13.72 -3.90
N GLU A 261 -18.73 -13.78 -3.53
CA GLU A 261 -19.26 -13.10 -2.36
C GLU A 261 -20.31 -13.93 -1.62
N TRP A 262 -20.27 -13.89 -0.28
CA TRP A 262 -21.27 -14.51 0.57
C TRP A 262 -21.72 -13.57 1.68
N GLU A 263 -23.02 -13.34 1.83
CA GLU A 263 -23.54 -12.55 2.93
C GLU A 263 -23.76 -13.39 4.20
N TRP A 264 -22.94 -13.12 5.21
CA TRP A 264 -23.06 -13.72 6.53
C TRP A 264 -24.06 -12.94 7.40
N ARG A 265 -25.31 -13.41 7.41
CA ARG A 265 -26.42 -12.84 8.19
C ARG A 265 -26.70 -13.55 9.52
N ASP A 266 -26.18 -14.75 9.71
CA ASP A 266 -26.50 -15.54 10.90
C ASP A 266 -26.03 -14.86 12.18
N PHE A 267 -26.90 -14.92 13.18
CA PHE A 267 -26.60 -14.43 14.51
C PHE A 267 -25.41 -15.18 15.10
N SER A 268 -24.45 -14.43 15.63
CA SER A 268 -23.27 -14.96 16.29
C SER A 268 -22.90 -14.12 17.51
N TRP A 269 -22.29 -14.76 18.51
CA TRP A 269 -21.75 -14.11 19.69
C TRP A 269 -20.45 -14.77 20.14
N SER A 270 -19.51 -14.95 19.22
CA SER A 270 -18.26 -15.65 19.53
C SER A 270 -17.13 -15.28 18.59
N HIS A 271 -15.96 -15.80 18.95
CA HIS A 271 -14.82 -15.91 18.06
C HIS A 271 -15.08 -16.97 16.99
N HIS A 272 -14.68 -16.71 15.75
CA HIS A 272 -14.82 -17.61 14.62
C HIS A 272 -13.56 -17.68 13.77
N MET A 273 -13.37 -18.83 13.14
CA MET A 273 -12.45 -19.00 12.02
C MET A 273 -13.23 -19.03 10.71
N LEU A 274 -13.16 -17.94 9.96
CA LEU A 274 -13.62 -17.90 8.57
C LEU A 274 -12.55 -18.56 7.70
N MET A 275 -12.96 -19.50 6.84
CA MET A 275 -12.11 -20.10 5.83
C MET A 275 -12.78 -19.95 4.46
N VAL A 276 -12.00 -19.55 3.46
CA VAL A 276 -12.41 -19.54 2.05
C VAL A 276 -11.53 -20.52 1.30
N SER A 277 -12.14 -21.37 0.46
CA SER A 277 -11.45 -22.38 -0.32
C SER A 277 -11.78 -22.23 -1.80
N ALA A 278 -10.77 -22.16 -2.66
CA ALA A 278 -10.89 -22.18 -4.12
C ALA A 278 -10.58 -23.59 -4.64
N TYR A 279 -11.50 -24.18 -5.40
CA TYR A 279 -11.32 -25.46 -6.08
C TYR A 279 -11.02 -25.24 -7.55
N ILE A 280 -9.99 -25.94 -8.05
CA ILE A 280 -9.45 -25.77 -9.40
C ILE A 280 -9.25 -27.14 -10.06
N ASN A 281 -9.42 -27.18 -11.38
CA ASN A 281 -9.25 -28.36 -12.23
C ASN A 281 -10.14 -29.53 -11.77
N HIS A 282 -11.45 -29.31 -11.72
CA HIS A 282 -12.44 -30.25 -11.21
C HIS A 282 -12.15 -30.73 -9.78
N GLY A 283 -11.64 -29.82 -8.94
CA GLY A 283 -11.34 -30.07 -7.53
C GLY A 283 -10.04 -30.85 -7.26
N GLU A 284 -9.15 -31.00 -8.25
CA GLU A 284 -7.82 -31.60 -8.04
C GLU A 284 -6.93 -30.73 -7.14
N TYR A 285 -7.08 -29.41 -7.22
CA TYR A 285 -6.32 -28.46 -6.43
C TYR A 285 -7.26 -27.64 -5.53
N GLU A 286 -6.82 -27.41 -4.30
CA GLU A 286 -7.55 -26.64 -3.29
C GLU A 286 -6.62 -25.61 -2.67
N ILE A 287 -7.00 -24.33 -2.74
CA ILE A 287 -6.26 -23.21 -2.17
C ILE A 287 -7.10 -22.56 -1.08
N LYS A 288 -6.51 -22.25 0.07
CA LYS A 288 -7.25 -21.80 1.26
C LYS A 288 -6.75 -20.47 1.78
N ALA A 289 -7.68 -19.65 2.26
CA ALA A 289 -7.41 -18.50 3.10
C ALA A 289 -8.20 -18.58 4.40
N TYR A 290 -7.65 -17.94 5.44
CA TYR A 290 -8.22 -17.95 6.77
C TYR A 290 -8.34 -16.53 7.32
N ARG A 291 -9.40 -16.27 8.08
CA ARG A 291 -9.58 -15.03 8.83
C ARG A 291 -10.15 -15.34 10.20
N SER A 292 -9.37 -15.00 11.22
CA SER A 292 -9.80 -15.02 12.61
C SER A 292 -10.53 -13.72 12.93
N LEU A 293 -11.74 -13.81 13.50
CA LEU A 293 -12.56 -12.65 13.83
C LEU A 293 -13.51 -12.89 15.00
N TRP A 294 -13.98 -11.81 15.60
CA TRP A 294 -15.10 -11.82 16.53
C TRP A 294 -16.36 -11.32 15.82
N LYS A 295 -17.46 -12.07 15.88
CA LYS A 295 -18.77 -11.63 15.36
C LYS A 295 -19.77 -11.50 16.49
N PHE A 296 -20.49 -10.39 16.48
CA PHE A 296 -21.57 -10.07 17.41
C PHE A 296 -22.81 -9.65 16.63
N PHE A 297 -23.95 -10.28 16.92
CA PHE A 297 -25.23 -10.08 16.25
C PHE A 297 -25.27 -10.52 14.78
#